data_AF-A0A1R1MIJ8-F1
#
_entry.id   AF-A0A1R1MIJ8-F1
#
_cell.length_a   1.000
_cell.length_b   1.000
_cell.length_c   1.000
_cell.angle_alpha   90.00
_cell.angle_beta   90.00
_cell.angle_gamma   90.00
#
_symmetry.space_group_name_H-M   'P 1'
#
loop_
_entity.id
_entity.type
_entity.pdbx_description
1 polymer ?
#
loop_
_entity_poly.entity_id
_entity_poly.type
_entity_poly.pdbx_seq_one_letter_code
_entity_poly.pdbx_strand_id
1 'polypeptide(L)'
;MTIKRAFKSLISTTAITAALAIPLTDLVQAGDDFILAQAMTTDHIFHASSEKFIEELKAQKSDYSVDYHPGGDLGDWTSQFEQAMQGVIPMTMTYGASEFDGRLDLTWLGYVVDSWDSARKAYGPNGPMLDVYNKILADNDLVALGLIPAGFGSITIRNGVGKVPTNFPEDAAGIKMRVVPTPLGIERFKNWGFSAVPMPFSELYTGLQLGTVDGRAFGPAVEIWQMRDVLESYILTRDYFEHAFWLVNKDWWEDLPADERNKIQAAADKTLDWAWSEAQAIDNSYLEKVRDYGIKVVELDQQQLAKAKKTLYANEWPFMEKLVGAEIMAMMRDIAGIN
;
A
#
# COMPACT_ATOMS: atom_id res chain seq x y z
N MET A 1 -33.79 -77.10 18.21
CA MET A 1 -33.60 -78.56 17.97
C MET A 1 -32.74 -78.70 16.70
N THR A 2 -31.60 -79.37 16.58
CA THR A 2 -30.66 -80.07 17.46
C THR A 2 -29.39 -80.26 16.62
N ILE A 3 -28.24 -79.83 17.16
CA ILE A 3 -26.89 -80.45 17.09
C ILE A 3 -26.21 -80.69 15.72
N LYS A 4 -25.08 -79.97 15.55
CA LYS A 4 -23.72 -80.34 15.09
C LYS A 4 -23.52 -81.57 14.19
N ARG A 5 -22.65 -81.40 13.18
CA ARG A 5 -21.41 -82.21 13.05
C ARG A 5 -20.34 -81.51 12.22
N ALA A 6 -19.16 -81.43 12.81
CA ALA A 6 -17.91 -81.00 12.19
C ALA A 6 -17.25 -82.17 11.45
N PHE A 7 -16.47 -81.88 10.39
CA PHE A 7 -15.30 -82.70 10.06
C PHE A 7 -14.22 -81.86 9.37
N LYS A 8 -12.99 -82.06 9.85
CA LYS A 8 -11.72 -81.41 9.47
C LYS A 8 -11.21 -81.92 8.12
N SER A 9 -10.49 -81.09 7.37
CA SER A 9 -9.22 -81.49 6.75
C SER A 9 -8.30 -80.29 6.54
N LEU A 10 -7.04 -80.48 6.95
CA LEU A 10 -5.87 -79.60 6.83
C LEU A 10 -5.24 -79.68 5.42
N ILE A 11 -4.18 -78.86 5.24
CA ILE A 11 -3.08 -78.88 4.23
C ILE A 11 -3.35 -77.85 3.11
N SER A 12 -2.50 -76.87 2.76
CA SER A 12 -1.07 -76.63 3.01
C SER A 12 -0.74 -75.14 2.79
N THR A 13 0.19 -74.63 3.57
CA THR A 13 0.91 -73.36 3.46
C THR A 13 1.70 -73.18 2.17
N THR A 14 1.48 -72.05 1.48
CA THR A 14 2.51 -71.32 0.73
C THR A 14 2.21 -69.83 0.79
N ALA A 15 2.72 -69.16 1.82
CA ALA A 15 2.69 -67.70 1.90
C ALA A 15 3.79 -67.15 0.97
N ILE A 16 3.39 -66.61 -0.18
CA ILE A 16 4.26 -65.77 -1.01
C ILE A 16 4.21 -64.37 -0.39
N THR A 17 5.21 -64.05 0.45
CA THR A 17 5.49 -62.66 0.83
C THR A 17 6.09 -61.95 -0.37
N ALA A 18 5.23 -61.32 -1.18
CA ALA A 18 5.65 -60.29 -2.11
C ALA A 18 5.99 -59.03 -1.30
N ALA A 19 7.28 -58.83 -0.99
CA ALA A 19 7.77 -57.57 -0.50
C ALA A 19 7.69 -56.53 -1.64
N LEU A 20 6.57 -55.83 -1.71
CA LEU A 20 6.43 -54.61 -2.48
C LEU A 20 7.31 -53.55 -1.81
N ALA A 21 8.53 -53.40 -2.31
CA ALA A 21 9.31 -52.19 -2.08
C ALA A 21 8.58 -51.05 -2.80
N ILE A 22 7.74 -50.33 -2.06
CA ILE A 22 7.19 -49.05 -2.51
C ILE A 22 8.40 -48.10 -2.54
N PRO A 23 8.75 -47.51 -3.69
CA PRO A 23 9.69 -46.41 -3.67
C PRO A 23 9.04 -45.31 -2.81
N LEU A 24 9.71 -44.91 -1.73
CA LEU A 24 9.43 -43.64 -1.07
C LEU A 24 9.68 -42.55 -2.11
N THR A 25 8.68 -42.24 -2.92
CA THR A 25 8.56 -40.92 -3.52
C THR A 25 8.50 -39.95 -2.36
N ASP A 26 9.43 -39.01 -2.32
CA ASP A 26 9.33 -37.83 -1.47
C ASP A 26 7.90 -37.31 -1.59
N LEU A 27 7.12 -37.45 -0.51
CA LEU A 27 5.91 -36.68 -0.34
C LEU A 27 6.41 -35.24 -0.25
N VAL A 28 6.44 -34.55 -1.40
CA VAL A 28 6.36 -33.10 -1.41
C VAL A 28 5.07 -32.81 -0.66
N GLN A 29 5.20 -32.40 0.59
CA GLN A 29 4.09 -31.90 1.38
C GLN A 29 3.53 -30.75 0.53
N ALA A 30 2.34 -30.94 -0.03
CA ALA A 30 1.64 -29.85 -0.69
C ALA A 30 1.48 -28.79 0.40
N GLY A 31 2.12 -27.65 0.18
CA GLY A 31 2.00 -26.55 1.10
C GLY A 31 0.56 -26.08 1.20
N ASP A 32 0.16 -25.58 2.36
CA ASP A 32 -1.10 -24.86 2.45
C ASP A 32 -0.93 -23.56 1.63
N ASP A 33 -1.74 -23.41 0.58
CA ASP A 33 -1.72 -22.21 -0.26
C ASP A 33 -2.52 -21.09 0.42
N PHE A 34 -2.01 -19.85 0.38
CA PHE A 34 -2.77 -18.67 0.78
C PHE A 34 -2.82 -17.63 -0.33
N ILE A 35 -3.92 -16.90 -0.41
CA ILE A 35 -4.13 -15.86 -1.42
C ILE A 35 -3.33 -14.60 -1.04
N LEU A 36 -2.57 -14.08 -2.01
CA LEU A 36 -2.04 -12.71 -2.02
C LEU A 36 -2.69 -11.96 -3.19
N ALA A 37 -3.52 -10.97 -2.89
CA ALA A 37 -4.18 -10.15 -3.91
C ALA A 37 -3.65 -8.71 -3.94
N GLN A 38 -3.57 -8.13 -5.14
CA GLN A 38 -3.31 -6.70 -5.31
C GLN A 38 -4.02 -6.16 -6.56
N ALA A 39 -4.58 -4.95 -6.48
CA ALA A 39 -5.47 -4.40 -7.52
C ALA A 39 -4.76 -3.70 -8.70
N MET A 40 -3.46 -3.45 -8.59
CA MET A 40 -2.68 -2.68 -9.56
C MET A 40 -2.15 -3.54 -10.71
N THR A 41 -1.82 -2.92 -11.84
CA THR A 41 -1.22 -3.61 -12.99
C THR A 41 0.18 -4.13 -12.68
N THR A 42 0.70 -5.04 -13.52
CA THR A 42 2.02 -5.66 -13.33
C THR A 42 3.20 -4.69 -13.43
N ASP A 43 2.99 -3.48 -13.94
CA ASP A 43 4.01 -2.42 -13.97
C ASP A 43 4.15 -1.69 -12.61
N HIS A 44 3.24 -1.93 -11.67
CA HIS A 44 3.24 -1.30 -10.35
C HIS A 44 4.19 -1.99 -9.38
N ILE A 45 4.71 -1.25 -8.38
CA ILE A 45 5.64 -1.79 -7.38
C ILE A 45 5.05 -2.97 -6.60
N PHE A 46 3.73 -3.03 -6.43
CA PHE A 46 3.06 -4.16 -5.78
C PHE A 46 3.36 -5.48 -6.48
N HIS A 47 3.46 -5.48 -7.81
CA HIS A 47 3.76 -6.70 -8.54
C HIS A 47 5.18 -7.17 -8.28
N ALA A 48 6.16 -6.27 -8.41
CA ALA A 48 7.55 -6.59 -8.14
C ALA A 48 7.79 -6.99 -6.67
N SER A 49 7.12 -6.33 -5.72
CA SER A 49 7.13 -6.71 -4.30
C SER A 49 6.50 -8.10 -4.08
N SER A 50 5.40 -8.43 -4.75
CA SER A 50 4.76 -9.74 -4.63
C SER A 50 5.64 -10.86 -5.19
N GLU A 51 6.26 -10.65 -6.36
CA GLU A 51 7.20 -11.64 -6.93
C GLU A 51 8.42 -11.84 -6.02
N LYS A 52 8.97 -10.74 -5.48
CA LYS A 52 10.09 -10.78 -4.54
C LYS A 52 9.71 -11.53 -3.26
N PHE A 53 8.52 -11.31 -2.73
CA PHE A 53 8.01 -12.04 -1.57
C PHE A 53 7.91 -13.54 -1.84
N ILE A 54 7.37 -13.94 -3.00
CA ILE A 54 7.24 -15.35 -3.38
C ILE A 54 8.62 -16.01 -3.50
N GLU A 55 9.62 -15.30 -4.03
CA GLU A 55 11.01 -15.76 -4.06
C GLU A 55 11.57 -15.94 -2.65
N GLU A 56 11.44 -14.93 -1.79
CA GLU A 56 11.98 -14.96 -0.43
C GLU A 56 11.28 -16.00 0.44
N LEU A 57 9.97 -16.22 0.29
CA LEU A 57 9.21 -17.24 1.04
C LEU A 57 9.73 -18.65 0.72
N LYS A 58 10.01 -18.93 -0.56
CA LYS A 58 10.67 -20.16 -0.99
C LYS A 58 12.08 -20.27 -0.41
N ALA A 59 12.84 -19.18 -0.38
CA ALA A 59 14.19 -19.17 0.20
C ALA A 59 14.18 -19.42 1.72
N GLN A 60 13.12 -18.99 2.42
CA GLN A 60 12.89 -19.30 3.84
C GLN A 60 12.44 -20.74 4.09
N LYS A 61 12.17 -21.52 3.03
CA LYS A 61 11.67 -22.91 3.11
C LYS A 61 10.39 -22.97 3.95
N SER A 62 9.48 -22.04 3.67
CA SER A 62 8.12 -22.11 4.19
C SER A 62 7.43 -23.34 3.63
N ASP A 63 6.62 -23.97 4.47
CA ASP A 63 5.70 -25.00 4.03
C ASP A 63 4.49 -24.39 3.31
N TYR A 64 4.27 -23.07 3.36
CA TYR A 64 3.20 -22.39 2.66
C TYR A 64 3.63 -21.91 1.27
N SER A 65 2.64 -21.80 0.39
CA SER A 65 2.81 -21.29 -0.97
C SER A 65 1.79 -20.17 -1.25
N VAL A 66 2.07 -19.31 -2.24
CA VAL A 66 1.27 -18.11 -2.52
C VAL A 66 0.45 -18.34 -3.79
N ASP A 67 -0.87 -18.25 -3.66
CA ASP A 67 -1.79 -18.10 -4.78
C ASP A 67 -1.91 -16.61 -5.11
N TYR A 68 -1.21 -16.18 -6.16
CA TYR A 68 -0.97 -14.76 -6.45
C TYR A 68 -1.96 -14.21 -7.49
N HIS A 69 -2.67 -13.16 -7.09
CA HIS A 69 -3.74 -12.52 -7.85
C HIS A 69 -3.44 -11.02 -8.12
N PRO A 70 -2.74 -10.69 -9.21
CA PRO A 70 -2.48 -9.31 -9.63
C PRO A 70 -3.62 -8.71 -10.47
N GLY A 71 -3.68 -7.38 -10.53
CA GLY A 71 -4.50 -6.68 -11.53
C GLY A 71 -5.99 -6.62 -11.20
N GLY A 72 -6.38 -6.92 -9.96
CA GLY A 72 -7.73 -6.68 -9.47
C GLY A 72 -8.80 -7.68 -9.94
N ASP A 73 -8.40 -8.89 -10.32
CA ASP A 73 -9.33 -10.00 -10.58
C ASP A 73 -10.18 -10.37 -9.34
N LEU A 74 -9.64 -10.10 -8.14
CA LEU A 74 -10.34 -10.19 -6.85
C LEU A 74 -10.89 -8.84 -6.36
N GLY A 75 -11.13 -7.88 -7.26
CA GLY A 75 -11.70 -6.57 -6.95
C GLY A 75 -10.67 -5.44 -6.87
N ASP A 76 -11.15 -4.21 -6.69
CA ASP A 76 -10.28 -3.04 -6.51
C ASP A 76 -9.64 -2.98 -5.12
N TRP A 77 -8.81 -1.96 -4.86
CA TRP A 77 -8.07 -1.85 -3.60
C TRP A 77 -8.99 -1.75 -2.37
N THR A 78 -10.17 -1.14 -2.52
CA THR A 78 -11.15 -0.95 -1.44
C THR A 78 -11.83 -2.27 -1.13
N SER A 79 -12.28 -2.98 -2.17
CA SER A 79 -12.87 -4.30 -2.02
C SER A 79 -11.87 -5.33 -1.47
N GLN A 80 -10.60 -5.26 -1.86
CA GLN A 80 -9.56 -6.14 -1.31
C GLN A 80 -9.27 -5.81 0.16
N PHE A 81 -9.26 -4.53 0.55
CA PHE A 81 -9.15 -4.14 1.97
C PHE A 81 -10.29 -4.77 2.79
N GLU A 82 -11.54 -4.66 2.33
CA GLU A 82 -12.69 -5.26 2.99
C GLU A 82 -12.60 -6.79 3.07
N GLN A 83 -12.23 -7.44 1.98
CA GLN A 83 -12.06 -8.90 1.95
C GLN A 83 -10.96 -9.37 2.91
N ALA A 84 -9.90 -8.58 3.09
CA ALA A 84 -8.86 -8.87 4.07
C ALA A 84 -9.36 -8.71 5.50
N MET A 85 -10.15 -7.66 5.79
CA MET A 85 -10.83 -7.51 7.09
C MET A 85 -11.72 -8.72 7.39
N GLN A 86 -12.46 -9.21 6.39
CA GLN A 86 -13.35 -10.36 6.51
C GLN A 86 -12.63 -11.73 6.49
N GLY A 87 -11.31 -11.76 6.27
CA GLY A 87 -10.52 -12.99 6.17
C GLY A 87 -10.75 -13.82 4.91
N VAL A 88 -11.45 -13.28 3.91
CA VAL A 88 -11.67 -13.94 2.60
C VAL A 88 -10.36 -14.02 1.82
N ILE A 89 -9.57 -12.94 1.85
CA ILE A 89 -8.19 -12.95 1.36
C ILE A 89 -7.25 -12.83 2.59
N PRO A 90 -6.38 -13.82 2.85
CA PRO A 90 -5.49 -13.77 4.00
C PRO A 90 -4.45 -12.65 3.94
N MET A 91 -4.04 -12.26 2.72
CA MET A 91 -3.00 -11.26 2.50
C MET A 91 -3.30 -10.36 1.29
N THR A 92 -3.00 -9.06 1.42
CA THR A 92 -3.13 -8.10 0.31
C THR A 92 -2.10 -6.96 0.39
N MET A 93 -1.74 -6.41 -0.77
CA MET A 93 -1.03 -5.13 -0.87
C MET A 93 -2.01 -4.07 -1.38
N THR A 94 -2.35 -3.11 -0.53
CA THR A 94 -3.42 -2.13 -0.79
C THR A 94 -3.15 -0.78 -0.11
N TYR A 95 -3.95 0.24 -0.41
CA TYR A 95 -3.86 1.55 0.23
C TYR A 95 -4.82 1.65 1.43
N GLY A 96 -4.72 2.72 2.21
CA GLY A 96 -5.67 2.99 3.30
C GLY A 96 -7.08 3.24 2.80
N ALA A 97 -8.05 2.58 3.43
CA ALA A 97 -9.46 2.65 3.07
C ALA A 97 -10.25 3.42 4.16
N SER A 98 -10.28 4.76 4.04
CA SER A 98 -10.92 5.62 5.04
C SER A 98 -12.45 5.47 5.10
N GLU A 99 -13.07 4.78 4.13
CA GLU A 99 -14.50 4.46 4.18
C GLU A 99 -14.85 3.39 5.22
N PHE A 100 -13.91 2.50 5.57
CA PHE A 100 -14.09 1.50 6.63
C PHE A 100 -13.65 2.04 7.99
N ASP A 101 -12.57 2.83 8.01
CA ASP A 101 -12.10 3.50 9.22
C ASP A 101 -11.58 4.91 8.91
N GLY A 102 -12.33 5.93 9.32
CA GLY A 102 -11.97 7.34 9.09
C GLY A 102 -10.63 7.75 9.69
N ARG A 103 -10.09 6.98 10.66
CA ARG A 103 -8.74 7.21 11.21
C ARG A 103 -7.65 6.97 10.17
N LEU A 104 -7.89 6.12 9.17
CA LEU A 104 -6.95 5.85 8.08
C LEU A 104 -6.78 7.03 7.12
N ASP A 105 -7.59 8.09 7.21
CA ASP A 105 -7.33 9.36 6.49
C ASP A 105 -5.95 9.94 6.89
N LEU A 106 -5.39 9.48 8.02
CA LEU A 106 -4.02 9.73 8.45
C LEU A 106 -2.96 9.39 7.39
N THR A 107 -3.21 8.44 6.48
CA THR A 107 -2.27 8.10 5.38
C THR A 107 -1.97 9.28 4.48
N TRP A 108 -2.88 10.24 4.42
CA TRP A 108 -2.74 11.44 3.61
C TRP A 108 -2.05 12.57 4.36
N LEU A 109 -1.81 12.48 5.69
CA LEU A 109 -1.37 13.60 6.55
C LEU A 109 -0.14 14.35 6.02
N GLY A 110 -0.24 15.67 6.06
CA GLY A 110 0.64 16.57 5.35
C GLY A 110 1.92 16.86 6.11
N TYR A 111 3.04 16.83 5.39
CA TYR A 111 4.38 17.16 5.90
C TYR A 111 4.75 16.42 7.18
N VAL A 112 4.42 15.13 7.28
CA VAL A 112 4.97 14.24 8.31
C VAL A 112 6.48 14.08 8.11
N VAL A 113 6.92 14.01 6.85
CA VAL A 113 8.33 13.90 6.42
C VAL A 113 8.58 14.81 5.21
N ASP A 114 9.83 15.18 4.97
CA ASP A 114 10.22 16.10 3.89
C ASP A 114 11.42 15.63 3.03
N SER A 115 11.95 14.45 3.34
CA SER A 115 13.05 13.82 2.61
C SER A 115 12.94 12.30 2.63
N TRP A 116 13.54 11.62 1.64
CA TRP A 116 13.60 10.15 1.60
C TRP A 116 14.24 9.54 2.85
N ASP A 117 15.25 10.20 3.43
CA ASP A 117 15.86 9.76 4.69
C ASP A 117 14.87 9.83 5.86
N SER A 118 14.13 10.93 6.00
CA SER A 118 13.08 11.04 7.01
C SER A 118 11.91 10.09 6.74
N ALA A 119 11.55 9.86 5.47
CA ALA A 119 10.53 8.90 5.07
C ALA A 119 10.91 7.47 5.43
N ARG A 120 12.16 7.05 5.15
CA ARG A 120 12.65 5.72 5.53
C ARG A 120 12.70 5.55 7.06
N LYS A 121 13.08 6.59 7.81
CA LYS A 121 13.05 6.54 9.29
C LYS A 121 11.64 6.43 9.84
N ALA A 122 10.66 7.11 9.25
CA ALA A 122 9.29 7.15 9.75
C ALA A 122 8.47 5.93 9.30
N TYR A 123 8.52 5.59 8.01
CA TYR A 123 7.65 4.62 7.34
C TYR A 123 8.38 3.34 6.91
N GLY A 124 9.71 3.34 6.89
CA GLY A 124 10.50 2.18 6.48
C GLY A 124 10.54 1.08 7.54
N PRO A 125 11.32 0.01 7.29
CA PRO A 125 11.52 -1.05 8.26
C PRO A 125 11.97 -0.51 9.61
N ASN A 126 11.31 -0.92 10.69
CA ASN A 126 11.46 -0.41 12.07
C ASN A 126 11.04 1.06 12.28
N GLY A 127 10.36 1.68 11.33
CA GLY A 127 9.81 3.01 11.46
C GLY A 127 8.55 3.05 12.35
N PRO A 128 8.36 4.10 13.16
CA PRO A 128 7.26 4.21 14.12
C PRO A 128 5.87 4.30 13.48
N MET A 129 5.76 4.64 12.19
CA MET A 129 4.46 4.73 11.51
C MET A 129 3.76 3.38 11.42
N LEU A 130 4.50 2.27 11.32
CA LEU A 130 3.89 0.94 11.28
C LEU A 130 3.09 0.66 12.55
N ASP A 131 3.64 1.01 13.71
CA ASP A 131 2.97 0.85 15.01
C ASP A 131 1.74 1.76 15.13
N VAL A 132 1.83 3.00 14.63
CA VAL A 132 0.69 3.92 14.59
C VAL A 132 -0.45 3.33 13.77
N TYR A 133 -0.16 2.80 12.58
CA TYR A 133 -1.18 2.20 11.74
C TYR A 133 -1.72 0.89 12.31
N ASN A 134 -0.87 0.05 12.90
CA ASN A 134 -1.31 -1.20 13.53
C ASN A 134 -2.23 -0.95 14.74
N LYS A 135 -2.08 0.17 15.46
CA LYS A 135 -3.08 0.59 16.48
C LYS A 135 -4.47 0.84 15.90
N ILE A 136 -4.57 1.29 14.64
CA ILE A 136 -5.85 1.57 13.95
C ILE A 136 -6.36 0.29 13.27
N LEU A 137 -5.50 -0.40 12.53
CA LEU A 137 -5.84 -1.59 11.75
C LEU A 137 -6.27 -2.77 12.62
N ALA A 138 -5.75 -2.89 13.85
CA ALA A 138 -6.12 -3.95 14.77
C ALA A 138 -7.61 -3.94 15.17
N ASP A 139 -8.28 -2.77 15.13
CA ASP A 139 -9.73 -2.66 15.36
C ASP A 139 -10.57 -3.13 14.17
N ASN A 140 -9.91 -3.39 13.03
CA ASN A 140 -10.50 -3.83 11.77
C ASN A 140 -10.05 -5.26 11.40
N ASP A 141 -9.58 -6.03 12.38
CA ASP A 141 -9.07 -7.41 12.20
C ASP A 141 -7.95 -7.53 11.17
N LEU A 142 -7.09 -6.50 11.11
CA LEU A 142 -5.96 -6.42 10.21
C LEU A 142 -4.65 -6.20 10.95
N VAL A 143 -3.57 -6.74 10.39
CA VAL A 143 -2.19 -6.44 10.77
C VAL A 143 -1.43 -6.02 9.52
N ALA A 144 -0.74 -4.88 9.57
CA ALA A 144 0.24 -4.52 8.57
C ALA A 144 1.59 -5.16 8.91
N LEU A 145 2.12 -5.96 7.98
CA LEU A 145 3.48 -6.51 8.08
C LEU A 145 4.55 -5.45 7.78
N GLY A 146 4.17 -4.39 7.05
CA GLY A 146 5.02 -3.25 6.75
C GLY A 146 4.37 -2.32 5.74
N LEU A 147 5.11 -1.26 5.37
CA LEU A 147 4.67 -0.23 4.44
C LEU A 147 5.53 -0.26 3.18
N ILE A 148 4.88 -0.25 2.02
CA ILE A 148 5.54 -0.25 0.71
C ILE A 148 5.66 1.20 0.24
N PRO A 149 6.87 1.72 -0.04
CA PRO A 149 7.06 3.11 -0.44
C PRO A 149 6.65 3.33 -1.90
N ALA A 150 6.00 4.45 -2.20
CA ALA A 150 5.74 4.88 -3.58
C ALA A 150 6.53 6.14 -3.94
N GLY A 151 6.50 7.18 -3.10
CA GLY A 151 7.28 8.41 -3.30
C GLY A 151 6.64 9.65 -2.69
N PHE A 152 7.25 10.81 -2.93
CA PHE A 152 6.66 12.07 -2.49
C PHE A 152 5.60 12.53 -3.49
N GLY A 153 4.37 12.66 -3.02
CA GLY A 153 3.31 13.20 -3.86
C GLY A 153 3.34 14.72 -3.91
N SER A 154 2.76 15.25 -4.98
CA SER A 154 2.78 16.68 -5.27
C SER A 154 1.58 17.08 -6.13
N ILE A 155 1.51 18.31 -6.62
CA ILE A 155 0.35 18.81 -7.38
C ILE A 155 0.70 18.97 -8.86
N THR A 156 -0.25 18.71 -9.76
CA THR A 156 -0.07 18.98 -11.20
C THR A 156 -1.18 19.85 -11.76
N ILE A 157 -0.87 20.53 -12.86
CA ILE A 157 -1.84 21.28 -13.66
C ILE A 157 -1.93 20.64 -15.05
N ARG A 158 -3.16 20.51 -15.56
CA ARG A 158 -3.42 19.95 -16.89
C ARG A 158 -3.07 20.91 -18.02
N ASN A 159 -2.99 20.39 -19.23
CA ASN A 159 -2.83 21.17 -20.45
C ASN A 159 -3.93 22.23 -20.62
N GLY A 160 -3.52 23.46 -20.96
CA GLY A 160 -4.43 24.52 -21.42
C GLY A 160 -5.15 25.29 -20.31
N VAL A 161 -4.71 25.16 -19.05
CA VAL A 161 -5.21 25.98 -17.94
C VAL A 161 -4.64 27.40 -18.01
N GLY A 162 -3.41 27.55 -18.53
CA GLY A 162 -2.74 28.85 -18.64
C GLY A 162 -2.32 29.46 -17.30
N LYS A 163 -2.37 28.68 -16.22
CA LYS A 163 -1.99 29.09 -14.86
C LYS A 163 -1.22 27.97 -14.16
N VAL A 164 0.04 28.24 -13.81
CA VAL A 164 0.90 27.33 -13.04
C VAL A 164 1.23 28.01 -11.71
N PRO A 165 0.95 27.40 -10.54
CA PRO A 165 1.15 28.05 -9.25
C PRO A 165 2.63 28.10 -8.86
N THR A 166 3.34 29.11 -9.36
CA THR A 166 4.78 29.29 -9.10
C THR A 166 5.08 30.14 -7.86
N ASN A 167 4.12 30.94 -7.38
CA ASN A 167 4.15 31.62 -6.10
C ASN A 167 3.20 30.92 -5.13
N PHE A 168 3.63 29.78 -4.58
CA PHE A 168 2.77 28.89 -3.79
C PHE A 168 2.73 29.27 -2.29
N PRO A 169 1.57 29.19 -1.61
CA PRO A 169 0.24 28.81 -2.10
C PRO A 169 -0.61 29.94 -2.71
N GLU A 170 -0.15 31.20 -2.75
CA GLU A 170 -0.94 32.36 -3.21
C GLU A 170 -1.57 32.19 -4.60
N ASP A 171 -0.88 31.53 -5.51
CA ASP A 171 -1.37 31.30 -6.87
C ASP A 171 -2.46 30.21 -6.96
N ALA A 172 -2.79 29.51 -5.88
CA ALA A 172 -3.78 28.42 -5.88
C ALA A 172 -5.22 28.87 -6.17
N ALA A 173 -5.55 30.15 -5.87
CA ALA A 173 -6.91 30.66 -5.96
C ALA A 173 -7.54 30.47 -7.35
N GLY A 174 -8.75 29.93 -7.39
CA GLY A 174 -9.52 29.72 -8.62
C GLY A 174 -9.08 28.52 -9.47
N ILE A 175 -8.06 27.76 -9.06
CA ILE A 175 -7.70 26.49 -9.71
C ILE A 175 -8.61 25.39 -9.15
N LYS A 176 -9.36 24.70 -10.02
CA LYS A 176 -10.17 23.53 -9.64
C LYS A 176 -9.27 22.32 -9.46
N MET A 177 -8.90 22.01 -8.22
CA MET A 177 -7.99 20.92 -7.92
C MET A 177 -8.78 19.65 -7.61
N ARG A 178 -8.59 18.58 -8.39
CA ARG A 178 -9.11 17.26 -8.00
C ARG A 178 -8.42 16.85 -6.71
N VAL A 179 -9.21 16.43 -5.72
CA VAL A 179 -8.71 15.78 -4.50
C VAL A 179 -9.28 14.37 -4.39
N VAL A 180 -8.56 13.48 -3.69
CA VAL A 180 -9.13 12.21 -3.22
C VAL A 180 -10.36 12.55 -2.38
N PRO A 181 -11.49 11.84 -2.50
CA PRO A 181 -12.75 12.17 -1.82
C PRO A 181 -12.72 11.88 -0.31
N THR A 182 -11.65 12.27 0.38
CA THR A 182 -11.52 12.19 1.83
C THR A 182 -11.70 13.57 2.48
N PRO A 183 -12.18 13.64 3.74
CA PRO A 183 -12.27 14.89 4.48
C PRO A 183 -10.94 15.64 4.56
N LEU A 184 -9.82 14.95 4.82
CA LEU A 184 -8.49 15.58 4.89
C LEU A 184 -8.05 16.15 3.55
N GLY A 185 -8.26 15.42 2.44
CA GLY A 185 -7.91 15.89 1.10
C GLY A 185 -8.67 17.17 0.73
N ILE A 186 -9.96 17.24 1.06
CA ILE A 186 -10.76 18.45 0.85
C ILE A 186 -10.25 19.61 1.71
N GLU A 187 -9.96 19.35 3.00
CA GLU A 187 -9.52 20.36 3.96
C GLU A 187 -8.15 20.94 3.59
N ARG A 188 -7.16 20.09 3.25
CA ARG A 188 -5.82 20.51 2.81
C ARG A 188 -5.88 21.53 1.69
N PHE A 189 -6.52 21.14 0.59
CA PHE A 189 -6.45 21.91 -0.63
C PHE A 189 -7.30 23.18 -0.56
N LYS A 190 -8.38 23.18 0.24
CA LYS A 190 -9.08 24.42 0.61
C LYS A 190 -8.19 25.35 1.42
N ASN A 191 -7.43 24.83 2.40
CA ASN A 191 -6.53 25.64 3.24
C ASN A 191 -5.39 26.28 2.44
N TRP A 192 -4.94 25.65 1.36
CA TRP A 192 -4.04 26.27 0.39
C TRP A 192 -4.72 27.22 -0.61
N GLY A 193 -6.05 27.32 -0.61
CA GLY A 193 -6.80 28.25 -1.46
C GLY A 193 -7.29 27.67 -2.80
N PHE A 194 -7.12 26.37 -3.04
CA PHE A 194 -7.69 25.72 -4.23
C PHE A 194 -9.22 25.60 -4.11
N SER A 195 -9.88 25.53 -5.27
CA SER A 195 -11.24 25.02 -5.36
C SER A 195 -11.19 23.49 -5.39
N ALA A 196 -11.17 22.85 -4.22
CA ALA A 196 -11.08 21.39 -4.11
C ALA A 196 -12.34 20.69 -4.68
N VAL A 197 -12.13 19.77 -5.63
CA VAL A 197 -13.17 18.97 -6.27
C VAL A 197 -12.93 17.50 -5.91
N PRO A 198 -13.71 16.90 -4.99
CA PRO A 198 -13.57 15.48 -4.66
C PRO A 198 -13.99 14.63 -5.85
N MET A 199 -13.12 13.73 -6.30
CA MET A 199 -13.36 12.88 -7.47
C MET A 199 -12.60 11.56 -7.34
N PRO A 200 -13.24 10.41 -7.62
CA PRO A 200 -12.56 9.11 -7.68
C PRO A 200 -11.37 9.10 -8.64
N PHE A 201 -10.35 8.31 -8.36
CA PHE A 201 -9.16 8.24 -9.22
C PHE A 201 -9.48 7.73 -10.63
N SER A 202 -10.43 6.81 -10.76
CA SER A 202 -10.92 6.28 -12.04
C SER A 202 -11.51 7.35 -12.97
N GLU A 203 -12.05 8.43 -12.43
CA GLU A 203 -12.62 9.54 -13.19
C GLU A 203 -11.57 10.63 -13.51
N LEU A 204 -10.42 10.62 -12.83
CA LEU A 204 -9.46 11.71 -12.85
C LEU A 204 -8.88 11.96 -14.25
N TYR A 205 -8.44 10.91 -14.95
CA TYR A 205 -7.82 11.09 -16.28
C TYR A 205 -8.79 11.79 -17.24
N THR A 206 -10.04 11.31 -17.32
CA THR A 206 -11.09 11.93 -18.14
C THR A 206 -11.44 13.33 -17.64
N GLY A 207 -11.47 13.55 -16.32
CA GLY A 207 -11.72 14.87 -15.73
C GLY A 207 -10.65 15.92 -16.10
N LEU A 208 -9.37 15.51 -16.13
CA LEU A 208 -8.26 16.34 -16.63
C LEU A 208 -8.41 16.57 -18.14
N GLN A 209 -8.66 15.51 -18.92
CA GLN A 209 -8.79 15.62 -20.38
C GLN A 209 -9.93 16.55 -20.82
N LEU A 210 -11.09 16.46 -20.16
CA LEU A 210 -12.27 17.28 -20.45
C LEU A 210 -12.25 18.65 -19.76
N GLY A 211 -11.32 18.88 -18.85
CA GLY A 211 -11.20 20.15 -18.10
C GLY A 211 -12.29 20.39 -17.07
N THR A 212 -12.94 19.33 -16.57
CA THR A 212 -13.84 19.44 -15.42
C THR A 212 -13.06 19.87 -14.17
N VAL A 213 -11.80 19.43 -14.07
CA VAL A 213 -10.78 19.90 -13.12
C VAL A 213 -9.58 20.49 -13.86
N ASP A 214 -8.84 21.37 -13.19
CA ASP A 214 -7.66 22.07 -13.74
C ASP A 214 -6.35 21.43 -13.29
N GLY A 215 -6.39 20.63 -12.22
CA GLY A 215 -5.23 19.93 -11.72
C GLY A 215 -5.62 18.72 -10.88
N ARG A 216 -4.61 17.96 -10.47
CA ARG A 216 -4.74 16.91 -9.46
C ARG A 216 -3.83 17.20 -8.29
N ALA A 217 -4.40 17.02 -7.11
CA ALA A 217 -3.69 16.84 -5.88
C ALA A 217 -3.05 15.45 -5.86
N PHE A 218 -1.96 15.35 -5.12
CA PHE A 218 -1.31 14.10 -4.76
C PHE A 218 -0.70 13.33 -5.95
N GLY A 219 0.14 12.35 -5.60
CA GLY A 219 0.74 11.38 -6.49
C GLY A 219 2.22 11.64 -6.81
N PRO A 220 3.08 10.61 -6.77
CA PRO A 220 4.49 10.68 -7.09
C PRO A 220 4.74 10.73 -8.60
N ALA A 221 6.01 10.85 -8.99
CA ALA A 221 6.40 11.06 -10.38
C ALA A 221 5.95 9.93 -11.32
N VAL A 222 5.88 8.69 -10.82
CA VAL A 222 5.39 7.53 -11.61
C VAL A 222 3.95 7.71 -12.08
N GLU A 223 3.06 8.25 -11.25
CA GLU A 223 1.67 8.50 -11.64
C GLU A 223 1.56 9.68 -12.60
N ILE A 224 2.42 10.70 -12.44
CA ILE A 224 2.47 11.84 -13.36
C ILE A 224 2.90 11.37 -14.75
N TRP A 225 3.85 10.43 -14.83
CA TRP A 225 4.26 9.81 -16.08
C TRP A 225 3.11 9.04 -16.76
N GLN A 226 2.26 8.36 -16.00
CA GLN A 226 1.11 7.63 -16.55
C GLN A 226 0.07 8.56 -17.20
N MET A 227 -0.08 9.79 -16.68
CA MET A 227 -1.02 10.81 -17.19
C MET A 227 -0.34 11.91 -18.01
N ARG A 228 0.89 11.68 -18.47
CA ARG A 228 1.76 12.72 -19.04
C ARG A 228 1.17 13.50 -20.22
N ASP A 229 0.30 12.86 -20.98
CA ASP A 229 -0.34 13.39 -22.18
C ASP A 229 -1.45 14.44 -21.89
N VAL A 230 -1.97 14.47 -20.66
CA VAL A 230 -2.96 15.46 -20.22
C VAL A 230 -2.40 16.53 -19.28
N LEU A 231 -1.10 16.47 -18.95
CA LEU A 231 -0.45 17.32 -17.95
C LEU A 231 0.55 18.32 -18.56
N GLU A 232 0.58 19.54 -18.01
CA GLU A 232 1.46 20.63 -18.44
C GLU A 232 2.59 20.89 -17.43
N SER A 233 2.29 20.78 -16.13
CA SER A 233 3.25 21.09 -15.08
C SER A 233 3.08 20.22 -13.85
N TYR A 234 4.19 20.01 -13.15
CA TYR A 234 4.28 19.27 -11.89
C TYR A 234 5.00 20.12 -10.85
N ILE A 235 4.28 20.57 -9.83
CA ILE A 235 4.76 21.51 -8.80
C ILE A 235 5.08 20.70 -7.56
N LEU A 236 6.36 20.63 -7.20
CA LEU A 236 6.89 19.71 -6.21
C LEU A 236 6.69 20.22 -4.77
N THR A 237 5.43 20.23 -4.33
CA THR A 237 5.01 20.53 -2.96
C THR A 237 5.52 19.53 -1.94
N ARG A 238 5.80 18.28 -2.37
CA ARG A 238 6.27 17.14 -1.56
C ARG A 238 5.49 17.02 -0.26
N ASP A 239 4.17 17.15 -0.36
CA ASP A 239 3.31 17.45 0.78
C ASP A 239 2.84 16.23 1.56
N TYR A 240 3.01 15.04 1.01
CA TYR A 240 2.90 13.79 1.74
C TYR A 240 3.85 12.75 1.13
N PHE A 241 4.13 11.72 1.91
CA PHE A 241 4.85 10.55 1.45
C PHE A 241 3.87 9.42 1.20
N GLU A 242 3.70 9.05 -0.07
CA GLU A 242 2.82 7.98 -0.46
C GLU A 242 3.43 6.62 -0.14
N HIS A 243 2.62 5.81 0.52
CA HIS A 243 2.95 4.46 0.91
C HIS A 243 1.68 3.61 0.89
N ALA A 244 1.85 2.32 0.65
CA ALA A 244 0.80 1.33 0.73
C ALA A 244 1.01 0.42 1.95
N PHE A 245 -0.05 -0.27 2.35
CA PHE A 245 -0.01 -1.30 3.37
C PHE A 245 0.20 -2.68 2.74
N TRP A 246 1.04 -3.48 3.39
CA TRP A 246 1.02 -4.91 3.21
C TRP A 246 0.25 -5.52 4.38
N LEU A 247 -1.00 -5.86 4.13
CA LEU A 247 -1.95 -6.31 5.14
C LEU A 247 -2.09 -7.82 5.16
N VAL A 248 -2.32 -8.34 6.36
CA VAL A 248 -2.83 -9.68 6.59
C VAL A 248 -4.08 -9.61 7.46
N ASN A 249 -4.99 -10.56 7.27
CA ASN A 249 -6.05 -10.78 8.22
C ASN A 249 -5.45 -11.22 9.57
N LYS A 250 -5.93 -10.63 10.66
CA LYS A 250 -5.38 -10.83 12.00
C LYS A 250 -5.57 -12.27 12.49
N ASP A 251 -6.78 -12.83 12.35
CA ASP A 251 -7.08 -14.18 12.81
C ASP A 251 -6.22 -15.21 12.06
N TRP A 252 -6.15 -15.09 10.72
CA TRP A 252 -5.26 -15.94 9.92
C TRP A 252 -3.80 -15.83 10.38
N TRP A 253 -3.31 -14.61 10.60
CA TRP A 253 -1.94 -14.37 11.06
C TRP A 253 -1.66 -14.97 12.44
N GLU A 254 -2.61 -14.87 13.36
CA GLU A 254 -2.48 -15.39 14.72
C GLU A 254 -2.56 -16.93 14.76
N ASP A 255 -3.36 -17.54 13.88
CA ASP A 255 -3.55 -18.99 13.75
C ASP A 255 -2.38 -19.72 13.07
N LEU A 256 -1.52 -19.01 12.34
CA LEU A 256 -0.33 -19.60 11.72
C LEU A 256 0.58 -20.27 12.76
N PRO A 257 1.14 -21.46 12.45
CA PRO A 257 2.21 -22.04 13.25
C PRO A 257 3.36 -21.06 13.42
N ALA A 258 3.91 -20.96 14.63
CA ALA A 258 4.91 -19.94 14.95
C ALA A 258 6.14 -19.96 14.03
N ASP A 259 6.57 -21.15 13.58
CA ASP A 259 7.68 -21.28 12.62
C ASP A 259 7.33 -20.68 11.25
N GLU A 260 6.14 -20.98 10.73
CA GLU A 260 5.67 -20.46 9.43
C GLU A 260 5.41 -18.96 9.48
N ARG A 261 4.80 -18.46 10.56
CA ARG A 261 4.65 -17.02 10.77
C ARG A 261 5.99 -16.29 10.75
N ASN A 262 7.02 -16.85 11.40
CA ASN A 262 8.37 -16.27 11.40
C ASN A 262 9.01 -16.30 10.00
N LYS A 263 8.81 -17.37 9.22
CA LYS A 263 9.32 -17.45 7.84
C LYS A 263 8.62 -16.44 6.93
N ILE A 264 7.30 -16.29 7.04
CA ILE A 264 6.53 -15.30 6.29
C ILE A 264 6.98 -13.88 6.66
N GLN A 265 7.10 -13.57 7.96
CA GLN A 265 7.62 -12.27 8.40
C GLN A 265 9.03 -12.01 7.85
N ALA A 266 9.93 -12.99 7.94
CA ALA A 266 11.30 -12.83 7.43
C ALA A 266 11.36 -12.66 5.91
N ALA A 267 10.43 -13.25 5.16
CA ALA A 267 10.30 -13.02 3.72
C ALA A 267 9.73 -11.62 3.41
N ALA A 268 8.75 -11.16 4.19
CA ALA A 268 8.20 -9.80 4.09
C ALA A 268 9.27 -8.74 4.42
N ASP A 269 10.04 -8.92 5.50
CA ASP A 269 11.09 -7.99 5.94
C ASP A 269 12.14 -7.79 4.84
N LYS A 270 12.65 -8.88 4.25
CA LYS A 270 13.62 -8.79 3.14
C LYS A 270 13.03 -8.12 1.90
N THR A 271 11.76 -8.38 1.61
CA THR A 271 11.05 -7.77 0.48
C THR A 271 10.88 -6.28 0.69
N LEU A 272 10.52 -5.85 1.91
CA LEU A 272 10.39 -4.44 2.28
C LEU A 272 11.74 -3.73 2.27
N ASP A 273 12.80 -4.36 2.77
CA ASP A 273 14.17 -3.81 2.72
C ASP A 273 14.60 -3.52 1.28
N TRP A 274 14.32 -4.45 0.36
CA TRP A 274 14.53 -4.28 -1.07
C TRP A 274 13.65 -3.17 -1.66
N ALA A 275 12.34 -3.18 -1.41
CA ALA A 275 11.44 -2.16 -1.94
C ALA A 275 11.88 -0.74 -1.51
N TRP A 276 12.28 -0.59 -0.25
CA TRP A 276 12.80 0.67 0.29
C TRP A 276 14.21 1.03 -0.22
N SER A 277 15.04 0.07 -0.67
CA SER A 277 16.33 0.39 -1.30
C SER A 277 16.17 0.90 -2.73
N GLU A 278 15.15 0.42 -3.45
CA GLU A 278 14.95 0.76 -4.87
C GLU A 278 14.06 1.99 -5.08
N ALA A 279 13.09 2.24 -4.20
CA ALA A 279 12.01 3.19 -4.44
C ALA A 279 12.47 4.61 -4.78
N GLN A 280 13.49 5.14 -4.09
CA GLN A 280 14.01 6.47 -4.39
C GLN A 280 14.63 6.56 -5.80
N ALA A 281 15.37 5.53 -6.22
CA ALA A 281 15.96 5.49 -7.55
C ALA A 281 14.88 5.40 -8.64
N ILE A 282 13.82 4.62 -8.38
CA ILE A 282 12.67 4.48 -9.27
C ILE A 282 11.92 5.82 -9.40
N ASP A 283 11.56 6.47 -8.29
CA ASP A 283 10.85 7.76 -8.30
C ASP A 283 11.67 8.85 -9.02
N ASN A 284 12.97 8.92 -8.76
CA ASN A 284 13.87 9.83 -9.48
C ASN A 284 13.91 9.53 -10.99
N SER A 285 13.94 8.26 -11.39
CA SER A 285 13.90 7.88 -12.81
C SER A 285 12.62 8.36 -13.49
N TYR A 286 11.46 8.23 -12.84
CA TYR A 286 10.21 8.75 -13.38
C TYR A 286 10.16 10.27 -13.40
N LEU A 287 10.75 10.94 -12.42
CA LEU A 287 10.85 12.40 -12.41
C LEU A 287 11.67 12.91 -13.60
N GLU A 288 12.76 12.25 -13.96
CA GLU A 288 13.50 12.57 -15.19
C GLU A 288 12.67 12.30 -16.44
N LYS A 289 11.97 11.16 -16.53
CA LYS A 289 11.05 10.89 -17.65
C LYS A 289 9.99 11.97 -17.80
N VAL A 290 9.41 12.45 -16.70
CA VAL A 290 8.44 13.56 -16.68
C VAL A 290 9.05 14.84 -17.26
N ARG A 291 10.30 15.18 -16.89
CA ARG A 291 11.03 16.32 -17.46
C ARG A 291 11.30 16.14 -18.96
N ASP A 292 11.79 14.97 -19.36
CA ASP A 292 12.15 14.65 -20.75
C ASP A 292 10.94 14.65 -21.70
N TYR A 293 9.75 14.30 -21.18
CA TYR A 293 8.50 14.41 -21.95
C TYR A 293 8.10 15.88 -22.23
N GLY A 294 8.61 16.83 -21.44
CA GLY A 294 8.33 18.25 -21.56
C GLY A 294 7.35 18.80 -20.52
N ILE A 295 7.01 18.04 -19.48
CA ILE A 295 6.20 18.55 -18.36
C ILE A 295 7.07 19.52 -17.56
N LYS A 296 6.55 20.73 -17.31
CA LYS A 296 7.26 21.74 -16.53
C LYS A 296 7.29 21.34 -15.06
N VAL A 297 8.44 20.83 -14.61
CA VAL A 297 8.68 20.58 -13.18
C VAL A 297 9.03 21.89 -12.48
N VAL A 298 8.25 22.28 -11.48
CA VAL A 298 8.43 23.48 -10.66
C VAL A 298 8.90 23.08 -9.28
N GLU A 299 10.12 23.46 -8.93
CA GLU A 299 10.63 23.37 -7.57
C GLU A 299 10.20 24.60 -6.78
N LEU A 300 9.67 24.39 -5.58
CA LEU A 300 9.32 25.48 -4.65
C LEU A 300 10.54 25.87 -3.83
N ASP A 301 10.68 27.16 -3.55
CA ASP A 301 11.71 27.62 -2.63
C ASP A 301 11.38 27.33 -1.16
N GLN A 302 12.35 27.55 -0.28
CA GLN A 302 12.19 27.27 1.16
C GLN A 302 11.09 28.13 1.80
N GLN A 303 10.89 29.37 1.33
CA GLN A 303 9.87 30.26 1.88
C GLN A 303 8.46 29.77 1.51
N GLN A 304 8.28 29.34 0.27
CA GLN A 304 7.03 28.76 -0.24
C GLN A 304 6.69 27.46 0.49
N LEU A 305 7.67 26.54 0.61
CA LEU A 305 7.50 25.29 1.34
C LEU A 305 7.18 25.54 2.83
N ALA A 306 7.91 26.45 3.49
CA ALA A 306 7.65 26.79 4.89
C ALA A 306 6.24 27.37 5.10
N LYS A 307 5.76 28.21 4.16
CA LYS A 307 4.42 28.77 4.20
C LYS A 307 3.34 27.70 3.99
N ALA A 308 3.55 26.81 3.02
CA ALA A 308 2.67 25.68 2.77
C ALA A 308 2.56 24.77 4.01
N LYS A 309 3.70 24.39 4.59
CA LYS A 309 3.82 23.55 5.79
C LYS A 309 3.16 24.19 7.00
N LYS A 310 3.42 25.47 7.27
CA LYS A 310 2.77 26.23 8.35
C LYS A 310 1.25 26.24 8.22
N THR A 311 0.73 26.38 7.00
CA THR A 311 -0.72 26.39 6.74
C THR A 311 -1.36 25.06 7.09
N LEU A 312 -0.73 23.93 6.74
CA LEU A 312 -1.26 22.60 7.06
C LEU A 312 -1.13 22.30 8.56
N TYR A 313 0.00 22.61 9.20
CA TYR A 313 0.17 22.41 10.64
C TYR A 313 -0.84 23.18 11.49
N ALA A 314 -1.26 24.37 11.04
CA ALA A 314 -2.23 25.19 11.77
C ALA A 314 -3.68 24.69 11.65
N ASN A 315 -4.04 24.04 10.54
CA ASN A 315 -5.44 23.74 10.20
C ASN A 315 -5.70 22.24 10.05
N GLU A 316 -4.89 21.56 9.24
CA GLU A 316 -5.04 20.15 8.91
C GLU A 316 -4.70 19.25 10.10
N TRP A 317 -3.64 19.55 10.84
CA TRP A 317 -3.22 18.72 11.98
C TRP A 317 -4.24 18.71 13.13
N PRO A 318 -4.79 19.87 13.57
CA PRO A 318 -5.91 19.88 14.51
C PRO A 318 -7.20 19.25 13.96
N PHE A 319 -7.41 19.28 12.64
CA PHE A 319 -8.52 18.56 12.01
C PHE A 319 -8.33 17.05 12.14
N MET A 320 -7.14 16.54 11.82
CA MET A 320 -6.81 15.12 11.95
C MET A 320 -6.90 14.65 13.41
N GLU A 321 -6.48 15.48 14.37
CA GLU A 321 -6.60 15.18 15.80
C GLU A 321 -8.03 14.87 16.26
N LYS A 322 -9.03 15.49 15.64
CA LYS A 322 -10.45 15.20 15.93
C LYS A 322 -10.89 13.83 15.41
N LEU A 323 -10.20 13.29 14.39
CA LEU A 323 -10.49 12.00 13.78
C LEU A 323 -9.74 10.85 14.47
N VAL A 324 -8.43 11.00 14.72
CA VAL A 324 -7.59 9.93 15.30
C VAL A 324 -7.37 10.05 16.81
N GLY A 325 -7.73 11.18 17.41
CA GLY A 325 -7.53 11.45 18.84
C GLY A 325 -6.13 11.96 19.18
N ALA A 326 -6.00 12.48 20.40
CA ALA A 326 -4.80 13.16 20.89
C ALA A 326 -3.59 12.22 21.06
N GLU A 327 -3.80 10.95 21.41
CA GLU A 327 -2.70 9.98 21.57
C GLU A 327 -1.98 9.74 20.25
N ILE A 328 -2.73 9.38 19.19
CA ILE A 328 -2.15 9.14 17.86
C ILE A 328 -1.50 10.42 17.33
N MET A 329 -2.15 11.57 17.45
CA MET A 329 -1.54 12.82 16.98
C MET A 329 -0.31 13.25 17.77
N ALA A 330 -0.19 12.91 19.05
CA ALA A 330 1.05 13.13 19.80
C ALA A 330 2.20 12.31 19.20
N MET A 331 1.96 11.04 18.82
CA MET A 331 2.94 10.23 18.10
C MET A 331 3.29 10.87 16.75
N MET A 332 2.30 11.33 15.98
CA MET A 332 2.54 11.98 14.70
C MET A 332 3.40 13.24 14.82
N ARG A 333 3.18 14.05 15.87
CA ARG A 333 3.96 15.26 16.15
C ARG A 333 5.42 14.92 16.45
N ASP A 334 5.65 13.87 17.26
CA ASP A 334 6.99 13.37 17.56
C ASP A 334 7.70 12.85 16.29
N ILE A 335 7.02 12.03 15.49
CA ILE A 335 7.53 11.49 14.21
C ILE A 335 7.92 12.62 13.25
N ALA A 336 7.10 13.67 13.18
CA ALA A 336 7.36 14.83 12.32
C ALA A 336 8.34 15.86 12.92
N GLY A 337 8.80 15.66 14.15
CA GLY A 337 9.69 16.59 14.85
C GLY A 337 9.04 17.95 15.18
N ILE A 338 7.72 17.96 15.39
CA ILE A 338 6.94 19.15 15.74
C ILE A 338 6.70 19.12 17.25
N ASN A 339 7.40 19.98 17.99
CA ASN A 339 7.19 20.15 19.43
C ASN A 339 6.07 21.14 19.76
#